data_AF-A0A818FA19-F1
#
_entry.id   AF-A0A818FA19-F1
#
_cell.length_a   1.000
_cell.length_b   1.000
_cell.length_c   1.000
_cell.angle_alpha   90.00
_cell.angle_beta   90.00
_cell.angle_gamma   90.00
#
_symmetry.space_group_name_H-M   'P 1'
#
loop_
_entity.id
_entity.type
_entity.pdbx_description
1 polymer ?
#
loop_
_entity_poly.entity_id
_entity_poly.type
_entity_poly.pdbx_seq_one_letter_code
_entity_poly.pdbx_strand_id
1 'polypeptide(L)'
;MGNHNDIDLLANNACLLLQMCNMSSDIPVIKGANKPLACAYHGHSGIKVHAQNGIGNVKYPVKNLNRNPIEQYKSMSAAQFIVQHVLANPGEITLRAIGPLANIVLAVSIGGGKFIKSVRRVVIMGDSVGGFGNKTVATEVNLANDPHAGRIVFHAFNNITMVGLNCTRQLPLSKEIRGEN
;
A
#
# COMPACT_ATOMS: atom_id res chain seq x y z
N MET A 1 -2.81 -2.92 4.65
CA MET A 1 -2.79 -2.12 5.89
C MET A 1 -1.87 -2.79 6.88
N GLY A 2 -1.22 -2.04 7.78
CA GLY A 2 -0.49 -2.65 8.90
C GLY A 2 0.94 -2.17 9.10
N ASN A 3 1.55 -1.48 8.12
CA ASN A 3 2.97 -1.07 8.13
C ASN A 3 3.92 -2.13 8.72
N HIS A 4 3.63 -3.40 8.42
CA HIS A 4 4.40 -4.55 8.88
C HIS A 4 5.48 -4.86 7.84
N ASN A 5 6.63 -5.36 8.29
CA ASN A 5 7.68 -5.88 7.41
C ASN A 5 7.41 -7.30 6.90
N ASP A 6 6.35 -7.94 7.38
CA ASP A 6 6.00 -9.31 7.03
C ASP A 6 5.00 -9.26 5.87
N ILE A 7 5.53 -9.38 4.66
CA ILE A 7 4.71 -9.34 3.45
C ILE A 7 3.75 -10.54 3.34
N ASP A 8 4.07 -11.67 3.97
CA ASP A 8 3.21 -12.85 3.97
C ASP A 8 1.99 -12.59 4.84
N LEU A 9 2.21 -12.07 6.05
CA LEU A 9 1.14 -11.61 6.93
C LEU A 9 0.25 -10.57 6.22
N LEU A 10 0.84 -9.55 5.60
CA LEU A 10 0.08 -8.50 4.91
C LEU A 10 -0.73 -9.04 3.74
N ALA A 11 -0.18 -9.97 2.95
CA ALA A 11 -0.87 -10.57 1.82
C ALA A 11 -2.01 -11.51 2.28
N ASN A 12 -1.77 -12.31 3.32
CA ASN A 12 -2.81 -13.16 3.91
C ASN A 12 -3.95 -12.33 4.50
N ASN A 13 -3.65 -11.20 5.15
CA ASN A 13 -4.68 -10.26 5.62
C ASN A 13 -5.50 -9.69 4.46
N ALA A 14 -4.89 -9.38 3.32
CA ALA A 14 -5.63 -8.93 2.14
C ALA A 14 -6.56 -10.02 1.59
N CYS A 15 -6.10 -11.28 1.52
CA CYS A 15 -6.95 -12.41 1.13
C CYS A 15 -8.12 -12.62 2.10
N LEU A 16 -7.86 -12.56 3.40
CA LEU A 16 -8.87 -12.65 4.45
C LEU A 16 -9.95 -11.58 4.28
N LEU A 17 -9.55 -10.31 4.12
CA LEU A 17 -10.49 -9.20 3.94
C LEU A 17 -11.34 -9.37 2.68
N LEU A 18 -10.73 -9.76 1.55
CA LEU A 18 -11.48 -9.99 0.31
C LEU A 18 -12.50 -11.13 0.46
N GLN A 19 -12.14 -12.20 1.17
CA GLN A 19 -13.07 -13.28 1.46
C GLN A 19 -14.20 -12.83 2.39
N MET A 20 -13.90 -12.10 3.47
CA MET A 20 -14.91 -11.59 4.40
C MET A 20 -15.89 -10.62 3.74
N CYS A 21 -15.43 -9.84 2.77
CA CYS A 21 -16.27 -8.94 2.00
C CYS A 21 -17.02 -9.65 0.85
N ASN A 22 -16.93 -10.97 0.70
CA ASN A 22 -17.49 -11.75 -0.41
C ASN A 22 -17.07 -11.21 -1.79
N MET A 23 -15.82 -10.75 -1.91
CA MET A 23 -15.28 -10.24 -3.16
C MET A 23 -14.89 -11.39 -4.10
N SER A 24 -14.91 -11.14 -5.42
CA SER A 24 -14.55 -12.14 -6.43
C SER A 24 -13.18 -12.79 -6.20
N SER A 25 -13.09 -14.09 -6.47
CA SER A 25 -11.83 -14.84 -6.49
C SER A 25 -10.84 -14.32 -7.55
N ASP A 26 -11.34 -13.62 -8.56
CA ASP A 26 -10.52 -13.15 -9.69
C ASP A 26 -9.67 -11.92 -9.36
N ILE A 27 -9.86 -11.30 -8.18
CA ILE A 27 -9.06 -10.15 -7.76
C ILE A 27 -7.71 -10.66 -7.22
N PRO A 28 -6.60 -10.58 -7.95
CA PRO A 28 -5.35 -11.20 -7.50
C PRO A 28 -4.78 -10.43 -6.29
N VAL A 29 -4.22 -11.17 -5.34
CA VAL A 29 -3.36 -10.60 -4.29
C VAL A 29 -1.94 -11.05 -4.59
N ILE A 30 -1.06 -10.09 -4.87
CA ILE A 30 0.31 -10.38 -5.30
C ILE A 30 1.26 -9.81 -4.26
N LYS A 31 2.17 -10.64 -3.77
CA LYS A 31 3.22 -10.20 -2.84
C LYS A 31 4.17 -9.25 -3.55
N GLY A 32 4.41 -8.10 -2.92
CA GLY A 32 5.29 -7.04 -3.43
C GLY A 32 6.66 -7.01 -2.76
N ALA A 33 7.39 -5.91 -2.96
CA ALA A 33 8.66 -5.66 -2.29
C ALA A 33 8.53 -5.76 -0.76
N ASN A 34 9.44 -6.51 -0.14
CA ASN A 34 9.49 -6.75 1.31
C ASN A 34 10.44 -5.81 2.07
N LYS A 35 11.11 -4.90 1.36
CA LYS A 35 12.04 -3.93 1.93
C LYS A 35 12.01 -2.61 1.16
N PRO A 36 12.37 -1.49 1.81
CA PRO A 36 12.66 -0.23 1.11
C PRO A 36 13.75 -0.43 0.05
N LEU A 37 13.77 0.42 -0.97
CA LEU A 37 14.69 0.30 -2.10
C LEU A 37 16.03 0.98 -1.83
N ALA A 38 16.02 2.15 -1.18
CA ALA A 38 17.18 3.03 -1.09
C ALA A 38 17.73 3.21 0.34
N CYS A 39 17.04 2.70 1.36
CA CYS A 39 17.46 2.86 2.74
C CYS A 39 17.31 1.56 3.53
N ALA A 40 18.07 1.44 4.62
CA ALA A 40 17.89 0.35 5.57
C ALA A 40 16.47 0.39 6.15
N TYR A 41 15.86 -0.77 6.33
CA TYR A 41 14.60 -0.86 7.01
C TYR A 41 14.81 -0.51 8.50
N HIS A 42 14.19 0.57 8.96
CA HIS A 42 14.39 1.08 10.33
C HIS A 42 13.61 0.32 11.42
N GLY A 43 13.16 -0.91 11.16
CA GLY A 43 12.66 -1.82 12.22
C GLY A 43 11.29 -1.52 12.82
N HIS A 44 10.58 -0.47 12.38
CA HIS A 44 9.30 -0.10 12.99
C HIS A 44 8.11 -0.74 12.29
N SER A 45 7.82 -1.99 12.68
CA SER A 45 6.81 -2.88 12.07
C SER A 45 5.35 -2.49 12.23
N GLY A 46 5.02 -1.24 12.60
CA GLY A 46 3.63 -0.80 12.79
C GLY A 46 2.87 -1.53 13.92
N ILE A 47 3.46 -2.56 14.55
CA ILE A 47 2.82 -3.46 15.53
C ILE A 47 2.20 -2.71 16.70
N LYS A 48 2.83 -1.63 17.19
CA LYS A 48 2.24 -0.81 18.27
C LYS A 48 0.89 -0.18 17.90
N VAL A 49 0.65 0.05 16.61
CA VAL A 49 -0.58 0.67 16.09
C VAL A 49 -1.54 -0.39 15.53
N HIS A 50 -1.01 -1.41 14.86
CA HIS A 50 -1.80 -2.39 14.11
C HIS A 50 -1.86 -3.77 14.78
N ALA A 51 -1.26 -3.92 15.96
CA ALA A 51 -1.07 -5.18 16.67
C ALA A 51 -0.21 -6.20 15.90
N GLN A 52 0.02 -7.37 16.51
CA GLN A 52 0.95 -8.39 15.98
C GLN A 52 0.47 -8.97 14.65
N ASN A 53 -0.83 -9.13 14.46
CA ASN A 53 -1.40 -9.63 13.20
C ASN A 53 -1.65 -8.52 12.15
N GLY A 54 -1.32 -7.26 12.43
CA GLY A 54 -1.52 -6.14 11.49
C GLY A 54 -2.98 -5.67 11.32
N ILE A 55 -3.93 -6.27 12.03
CA ILE A 55 -5.38 -5.98 11.98
C ILE A 55 -6.02 -5.97 13.38
N GLY A 56 -5.27 -5.56 14.40
CA GLY A 56 -5.79 -5.31 15.75
C GLY A 56 -5.91 -6.55 16.65
N ASN A 57 -5.21 -7.65 16.34
CA ASN A 57 -5.29 -8.95 17.03
C ASN A 57 -6.70 -9.56 17.05
N VAL A 58 -7.59 -9.08 16.17
CA VAL A 58 -8.95 -9.62 16.03
C VAL A 58 -8.87 -11.07 15.54
N LYS A 59 -9.59 -11.97 16.23
CA LYS A 59 -9.80 -13.34 15.79
C LYS A 59 -11.03 -13.37 14.89
N TYR A 60 -10.85 -13.75 13.62
CA TYR A 60 -11.95 -13.84 12.68
C TYR A 60 -12.48 -15.27 12.60
N PRO A 61 -13.81 -15.47 12.49
CA PRO A 61 -14.42 -16.79 12.38
C PRO A 61 -14.31 -17.36 10.95
N VAL A 62 -13.22 -17.08 10.22
CA VAL A 62 -12.99 -17.66 8.90
C VAL A 62 -12.34 -19.02 9.10
N LYS A 63 -13.18 -20.08 9.14
CA LYS A 63 -12.71 -21.45 9.37
C LYS A 63 -11.93 -22.03 8.19
N ASN A 64 -12.20 -21.56 6.98
CA ASN A 64 -11.58 -22.05 5.74
C ASN A 64 -11.21 -20.88 4.84
N LEU A 65 -9.97 -20.39 4.94
CA LEU A 65 -9.45 -19.43 3.97
C LEU A 65 -9.35 -20.15 2.62
N ASN A 66 -10.15 -19.76 1.62
CA ASN A 66 -10.17 -20.41 0.30
C ASN A 66 -9.42 -19.61 -0.76
N ARG A 67 -8.54 -18.71 -0.31
CA ARG A 67 -7.86 -17.70 -1.12
C ARG A 67 -6.44 -17.53 -0.64
N ASN A 68 -5.47 -17.75 -1.54
CA ASN A 68 -4.06 -17.64 -1.22
C ASN A 68 -3.42 -16.49 -2.03
N PRO A 69 -2.46 -15.76 -1.44
CA PRO A 69 -1.65 -14.83 -2.20
C PRO A 69 -0.90 -15.54 -3.34
N ILE A 70 -0.76 -14.86 -4.47
CA ILE A 70 0.14 -15.27 -5.55
C ILE A 70 1.58 -15.02 -5.07
N GLU A 71 2.37 -16.09 -5.00
CA GLU A 71 3.76 -16.07 -4.57
C GLU A 71 4.64 -15.23 -5.49
N GLN A 72 5.46 -14.36 -4.90
CA GLN A 72 6.55 -13.69 -5.62
C GLN A 72 7.51 -14.79 -6.14
N TYR A 73 8.02 -14.65 -7.37
CA TYR A 73 8.94 -15.60 -8.04
C TYR A 73 8.36 -16.89 -8.64
N LYS A 74 7.10 -17.27 -8.38
CA LYS A 74 6.49 -18.41 -9.09
C LYS A 74 5.88 -18.06 -10.45
N SER A 75 5.59 -16.79 -10.72
CA SER A 75 5.08 -16.33 -12.01
C SER A 75 5.43 -14.87 -12.33
N MET A 76 5.21 -13.93 -11.40
CA MET A 76 5.35 -12.48 -11.65
C MET A 76 5.49 -11.67 -10.37
N SER A 77 6.33 -10.62 -10.35
CA SER A 77 6.36 -9.66 -9.23
C SER A 77 5.19 -8.67 -9.29
N ALA A 78 4.79 -8.10 -8.14
CA ALA A 78 3.75 -7.06 -8.10
C ALA A 78 4.05 -5.87 -9.03
N ALA A 79 5.32 -5.49 -9.16
CA ALA A 79 5.75 -4.42 -10.07
C ALA A 79 5.55 -4.80 -11.55
N GLN A 80 5.93 -6.02 -11.95
CA GLN A 80 5.68 -6.52 -13.31
C GLN A 80 4.18 -6.62 -13.61
N PHE A 81 3.38 -7.08 -12.65
CA PHE A 81 1.94 -7.15 -12.79
C PHE A 81 1.32 -5.76 -13.03
N ILE A 82 1.74 -4.77 -12.24
CA ILE A 82 1.32 -3.37 -12.41
C ILE A 82 1.66 -2.88 -13.83
N VAL A 83 2.90 -3.11 -14.29
CA VAL A 83 3.33 -2.69 -15.63
C VAL A 83 2.51 -3.37 -16.71
N GLN A 84 2.34 -4.68 -16.66
CA GLN A 84 1.59 -5.44 -17.66
C GLN A 84 0.15 -4.92 -17.79
N HIS A 85 -0.56 -4.78 -16.67
CA HIS A 85 -1.95 -4.35 -16.69
C HIS A 85 -2.10 -2.91 -17.16
N VAL A 86 -1.23 -2.00 -16.73
CA VAL A 86 -1.25 -0.60 -17.18
C VAL A 86 -0.94 -0.48 -18.66
N LEU A 87 0.05 -1.21 -19.17
CA LEU A 87 0.40 -1.17 -20.59
C LEU A 87 -0.65 -1.82 -21.48
N ALA A 88 -1.39 -2.80 -20.97
CA ALA A 88 -2.52 -3.41 -21.67
C ALA A 88 -3.76 -2.49 -21.72
N ASN A 89 -3.90 -1.56 -20.77
CA ASN A 89 -5.07 -0.68 -20.63
C ASN A 89 -4.63 0.79 -20.42
N PRO A 90 -3.97 1.41 -21.43
CA PRO A 90 -3.36 2.72 -21.28
C PRO A 90 -4.41 3.81 -21.03
N GLY A 91 -4.21 4.63 -20.00
CA GLY A 91 -5.09 5.74 -19.64
C GLY A 91 -6.29 5.33 -18.77
N GLU A 92 -6.47 4.03 -18.49
CA GLU A 92 -7.63 3.55 -17.72
C GLU A 92 -7.32 3.33 -16.24
N ILE A 93 -6.13 2.82 -15.95
CA ILE A 93 -5.78 2.34 -14.61
C ILE A 93 -5.30 3.48 -13.69
N THR A 94 -5.95 3.60 -12.53
CA THR A 94 -5.52 4.46 -11.42
C THR A 94 -4.76 3.62 -10.38
N LEU A 95 -3.52 4.02 -10.06
CA LEU A 95 -2.74 3.39 -8.99
C LEU A 95 -3.10 4.02 -7.65
N ARG A 96 -3.57 3.21 -6.69
CA ARG A 96 -3.87 3.67 -5.32
C ARG A 96 -2.83 3.13 -4.34
N ALA A 97 -1.95 4.00 -3.85
CA ALA A 97 -0.90 3.66 -2.91
C ALA A 97 -1.28 4.08 -1.49
N ILE A 98 -1.58 3.11 -0.63
CA ILE A 98 -1.93 3.32 0.79
C ILE A 98 -0.87 2.74 1.74
N GLY A 99 0.36 2.60 1.24
CA GLY A 99 1.53 2.07 1.93
C GLY A 99 2.81 2.55 1.26
N PRO A 100 3.99 2.02 1.64
CA PRO A 100 5.26 2.39 1.04
C PRO A 100 5.30 2.23 -0.50
N LEU A 101 6.02 3.12 -1.17
CA LEU A 101 5.95 3.29 -2.64
C LEU A 101 6.90 2.39 -3.45
N ALA A 102 7.61 1.46 -2.80
CA ALA A 102 8.63 0.62 -3.43
C ALA A 102 8.14 -0.10 -4.70
N ASN A 103 6.93 -0.68 -4.69
CA ASN A 103 6.39 -1.38 -5.87
C ASN A 103 6.14 -0.45 -7.06
N ILE A 104 5.73 0.81 -6.82
CA ILE A 104 5.51 1.80 -7.89
C ILE A 104 6.85 2.21 -8.50
N VAL A 105 7.88 2.41 -7.67
CA VAL A 105 9.23 2.73 -8.16
C VAL A 105 9.79 1.59 -8.99
N LEU A 106 9.66 0.34 -8.53
CA LEU A 106 10.07 -0.82 -9.32
C LEU A 106 9.31 -0.90 -10.65
N ALA A 107 8.00 -0.60 -10.65
CA ALA A 107 7.21 -0.55 -11.88
C ALA A 107 7.69 0.57 -12.83
N VAL A 108 8.07 1.73 -12.31
CA VAL A 108 8.71 2.81 -13.09
C VAL A 108 10.02 2.33 -13.70
N SER A 109 10.88 1.64 -12.94
CA SER A 109 12.14 1.10 -13.45
C SER A 109 11.94 0.03 -14.55
N ILE A 110 10.92 -0.81 -14.43
CA ILE A 110 10.62 -1.89 -15.39
C ILE A 110 9.94 -1.34 -16.66
N GLY A 111 8.89 -0.54 -16.49
CA GLY A 111 8.02 -0.09 -17.58
C GLY A 111 8.45 1.23 -18.23
N GLY A 112 9.36 1.97 -17.58
CA GLY A 112 9.93 3.22 -18.07
C GLY A 112 8.90 4.28 -18.44
N GLY A 113 9.26 5.14 -19.40
CA GLY A 113 8.41 6.25 -19.84
C GLY A 113 7.07 5.82 -20.45
N LYS A 114 7.00 4.63 -21.06
CA LYS A 114 5.74 4.12 -21.63
C LYS A 114 4.75 3.83 -20.50
N PHE A 115 5.17 3.12 -19.47
CA PHE A 115 4.36 2.86 -18.28
C PHE A 115 3.88 4.16 -17.62
N ILE A 116 4.80 5.10 -17.38
CA ILE A 116 4.46 6.41 -16.78
C ILE A 116 3.35 7.11 -17.55
N LYS A 117 3.46 7.20 -18.88
CA LYS A 117 2.47 7.86 -19.74
C LYS A 117 1.13 7.11 -19.82
N SER A 118 1.14 5.80 -19.58
CA SER A 118 -0.06 4.96 -19.63
C SER A 118 -0.83 4.92 -18.31
N VAL A 119 -0.25 5.35 -17.18
CA VAL A 119 -0.99 5.46 -15.92
C VAL A 119 -1.97 6.63 -15.98
N ARG A 120 -3.26 6.38 -15.68
CA ARG A 120 -4.29 7.43 -15.66
C ARG A 120 -4.02 8.48 -14.58
N ARG A 121 -3.76 8.00 -13.36
CA ARG A 121 -3.55 8.80 -12.15
C ARG A 121 -2.89 7.95 -11.07
N VAL A 122 -2.09 8.59 -10.22
CA VAL A 122 -1.60 8.00 -8.98
C VAL A 122 -2.27 8.69 -7.79
N VAL A 123 -2.87 7.93 -6.88
CA VAL A 123 -3.46 8.44 -5.64
C VAL A 123 -2.66 7.89 -4.48
N ILE A 124 -2.08 8.77 -3.67
CA ILE A 124 -1.16 8.41 -2.58
C ILE A 124 -1.79 8.83 -1.27
N MET A 125 -1.96 7.89 -0.33
CA MET A 125 -2.14 8.22 1.08
C MET A 125 -0.77 8.25 1.73
N GLY A 126 -0.36 9.44 2.15
CA GLY A 126 0.94 9.66 2.76
C GLY A 126 1.26 11.14 2.89
N ASP A 127 2.27 11.40 3.72
CA ASP A 127 2.74 12.74 4.07
C ASP A 127 1.71 13.64 4.78
N SER A 128 2.08 14.89 5.06
CA SER A 128 1.25 15.92 5.66
C SER A 128 1.65 17.30 5.13
N VAL A 129 0.85 17.90 4.25
CA VAL A 129 1.15 19.24 3.73
C VAL A 129 0.80 20.28 4.79
N GLY A 130 1.79 21.06 5.21
CA GLY A 130 1.59 22.14 6.20
C GLY A 130 1.20 21.64 7.59
N GLY A 131 1.41 20.36 7.90
CA GLY A 131 1.04 19.75 9.18
C GLY A 131 2.11 18.81 9.72
N PHE A 132 1.85 18.26 10.91
CA PHE A 132 2.78 17.33 11.56
C PHE A 132 2.66 15.90 11.02
N GLY A 133 3.78 15.19 11.02
CA GLY A 133 3.87 13.78 10.70
C GLY A 133 3.23 12.85 11.74
N ASN A 134 3.34 11.54 11.49
CA ASN A 134 2.97 10.49 12.44
C ASN A 134 4.13 9.53 12.75
N LYS A 135 5.23 9.62 12.00
CA LYS A 135 6.45 8.85 12.21
C LYS A 135 7.53 9.67 12.89
N THR A 136 7.71 10.90 12.42
CA THR A 136 8.43 11.97 13.11
C THR A 136 7.53 13.21 13.16
N VAL A 137 7.99 14.29 13.79
CA VAL A 137 7.30 15.58 13.75
C VAL A 137 7.12 16.06 12.30
N ALA A 138 8.06 15.73 11.41
CA ALA A 138 8.09 16.22 10.03
C ALA A 138 7.62 15.22 8.98
N THR A 139 7.50 13.92 9.30
CA THR A 139 7.27 12.88 8.29
C THR A 139 6.18 11.87 8.67
N GLU A 140 5.39 11.50 7.67
CA GLU A 140 4.42 10.41 7.74
C GLU A 140 5.08 9.07 7.42
N VAL A 141 4.57 7.97 8.00
CA VAL A 141 5.18 6.65 7.99
C VAL A 141 5.40 6.04 6.60
N ASN A 142 4.48 6.18 5.65
CA ASN A 142 4.64 5.59 4.32
C ASN A 142 5.82 6.24 3.57
N LEU A 143 5.97 7.56 3.67
CA LEU A 143 7.09 8.29 3.05
C LEU A 143 8.37 8.19 3.86
N ALA A 144 8.29 8.16 5.19
CA ALA A 144 9.46 7.99 6.06
C ALA A 144 10.12 6.61 5.90
N ASN A 145 9.35 5.59 5.50
CA ASN A 145 9.88 4.26 5.25
C ASN A 145 10.74 4.18 3.99
N ASP A 146 10.49 5.04 2.98
CA ASP A 146 11.34 5.17 1.79
C ASP A 146 11.16 6.57 1.15
N PRO A 147 11.88 7.59 1.64
CA PRO A 147 11.73 8.96 1.14
C PRO A 147 12.23 9.10 -0.30
N HIS A 148 13.20 8.28 -0.70
CA HIS A 148 13.71 8.24 -2.07
C HIS A 148 12.65 7.73 -3.04
N ALA A 149 11.88 6.71 -2.63
CA ALA A 149 10.76 6.24 -3.43
C ALA A 149 9.71 7.33 -3.63
N GLY A 150 9.41 8.11 -2.58
CA GLY A 150 8.57 9.31 -2.68
C GLY A 150 9.06 10.27 -3.76
N ARG A 151 10.34 10.67 -3.68
CA ARG A 151 10.96 11.58 -4.67
C ARG A 151 10.79 11.06 -6.09
N ILE A 152 11.09 9.78 -6.34
CA ILE A 152 10.98 9.20 -7.67
C ILE A 152 9.54 9.26 -8.18
N VAL A 153 8.56 8.86 -7.36
CA VAL A 153 7.15 8.86 -7.77
C VAL A 153 6.65 10.28 -8.06
N PHE A 154 6.96 11.24 -7.20
CA PHE A 154 6.56 12.64 -7.41
C PHE A 154 7.17 13.27 -8.65
N HIS A 155 8.39 12.87 -9.04
CA HIS A 155 9.02 13.33 -10.28
C HIS A 155 8.57 12.55 -11.51
N ALA A 156 8.16 11.30 -11.37
CA ALA A 156 7.81 10.43 -12.48
C ALA A 156 6.42 10.72 -13.05
N PHE A 157 5.42 11.00 -12.20
CA PHE A 157 4.02 11.12 -12.63
C PHE A 157 3.51 12.56 -12.59
N ASN A 158 2.80 12.95 -13.65
CA ASN A 158 2.24 14.30 -13.77
C ASN A 158 0.83 14.45 -13.17
N ASN A 159 0.12 13.34 -12.92
CA ASN A 159 -1.22 13.34 -12.36
C ASN A 159 -1.25 12.58 -11.03
N ILE A 160 -0.90 13.28 -9.96
CA ILE A 160 -0.85 12.74 -8.60
C ILE A 160 -1.90 13.44 -7.73
N THR A 161 -2.69 12.65 -7.01
CA THR A 161 -3.52 13.14 -5.90
C THR A 161 -2.91 12.63 -4.60
N MET A 162 -2.49 13.55 -3.73
CA MET A 162 -2.01 13.20 -2.40
C MET A 162 -3.11 13.42 -1.35
N VAL A 163 -3.32 12.42 -0.51
CA VAL A 163 -4.28 12.43 0.59
C VAL A 163 -3.49 12.30 1.89
N GLY A 164 -2.97 13.44 2.38
CA GLY A 164 -2.10 13.50 3.55
C GLY A 164 -2.83 13.45 4.90
N LEU A 165 -2.07 13.48 5.98
CA LEU A 165 -2.58 13.51 7.36
C LEU A 165 -3.43 14.74 7.65
N ASN A 166 -3.12 15.88 7.03
CA ASN A 166 -3.93 17.10 7.09
C ASN A 166 -5.36 16.89 6.55
N CYS A 167 -5.59 15.90 5.68
CA CYS A 167 -6.93 15.50 5.22
C CYS A 167 -7.49 14.35 6.07
N THR A 168 -6.70 13.29 6.29
CA THR A 168 -7.19 12.05 6.92
C THR A 168 -7.46 12.18 8.42
N ARG A 169 -6.89 13.18 9.10
CA ARG A 169 -7.13 13.45 10.53
C ARG A 169 -8.35 14.33 10.80
N GLN A 170 -9.01 14.88 9.78
CA GLN A 170 -10.14 15.79 9.99
C GLN A 170 -11.39 15.08 10.54
N LEU A 171 -11.51 13.77 10.32
CA LEU A 171 -12.68 12.98 10.71
C LEU A 171 -12.26 11.72 11.47
N PRO A 172 -11.88 11.83 12.75
CA PRO A 172 -11.63 10.67 13.57
C PRO A 172 -12.94 9.89 13.79
N LEU A 173 -12.86 8.56 13.74
CA LEU A 173 -13.95 7.68 14.17
C LEU A 173 -14.16 7.84 15.68
N SER A 174 -15.17 8.62 16.05
CA SER A 174 -15.56 8.83 17.45
C SER A 174 -15.98 7.51 18.09
N LYS A 175 -15.98 7.47 19.42
CA LYS A 175 -16.50 6.31 20.18
C LYS A 175 -17.96 6.01 19.83
N GLU A 176 -18.75 7.07 19.69
CA GLU A 176 -20.15 7.00 19.25
C GLU A 176 -20.30 6.29 17.90
N ILE A 177 -19.51 6.67 16.88
CA ILE A 177 -19.56 6.00 15.57
C ILE A 177 -19.10 4.53 15.68
N ARG A 178 -18.20 4.22 16.62
CA ARG A 178 -17.75 2.85 16.90
C ARG A 178 -18.76 2.01 17.70
N GLY A 179 -19.82 2.61 18.23
CA GLY A 179 -20.75 1.95 19.15
C GLY A 179 -20.13 1.62 20.51
N GLU A 180 -19.05 2.32 20.88
CA GLU A 180 -18.40 2.22 22.19
C GLU A 180 -18.96 3.34 23.08
N ASN A 181 -19.67 3.01 24.16
CA ASN A 181 -20.11 4.00 25.16
C ASN A 181 -18.94 4.40 26.08
#